data_AF-A0A0L0D197-F1
#
_entry.id   AF-A0A0L0D197-F1
#
_cell.length_a   1.000
_cell.length_b   1.000
_cell.length_c   1.000
_cell.angle_alpha   90.00
_cell.angle_beta   90.00
_cell.angle_gamma   90.00
#
_symmetry.space_group_name_H-M   'P 1'
#
loop_
_entity.id
_entity.type
_entity.pdbx_description
1 polymer ?
#
loop_
_entity_poly.entity_id
_entity_poly.type
_entity_poly.pdbx_seq_one_letter_code
_entity_poly.pdbx_strand_id
1 'polypeptide(L)'
;MPVAESVSVTLAALPRGVHIITSVIEDALPSLPEVEVGTVSIFLPHTSASLLLNEACDPSVRVDLEMVLNELVPESEAYTHDDEGPDDMPAHAKSMLLGASVTLPVRSSRLLLAS
;
A
#
# COMPACT_ATOMS: atom_id res chain seq x y z
N MET A 1 -2.52 -29.23 4.79
CA MET A 1 -1.21 -28.75 4.27
C MET A 1 -1.28 -27.24 4.21
N PRO A 2 -0.24 -26.48 4.60
CA PRO A 2 -0.24 -25.04 4.33
C PRO A 2 -0.18 -24.85 2.81
N VAL A 3 -1.19 -24.17 2.25
CA VAL A 3 -1.21 -23.78 0.84
C VAL A 3 -0.55 -22.41 0.79
N ALA A 4 0.68 -22.35 0.31
CA ALA A 4 1.31 -21.09 -0.08
C ALA A 4 0.98 -20.86 -1.56
N GLU A 5 -0.08 -20.10 -1.81
CA GLU A 5 -0.44 -19.62 -3.13
C GLU A 5 -0.12 -18.13 -3.21
N SER A 6 0.47 -17.70 -4.33
CA SER A 6 0.75 -16.30 -4.61
C SER A 6 0.07 -15.91 -5.92
N VAL A 7 -0.64 -14.79 -5.91
CA VAL A 7 -1.22 -14.17 -7.10
C VAL A 7 -0.60 -12.79 -7.29
N SER A 8 -0.42 -12.39 -8.55
CA SER A 8 0.03 -11.05 -8.91
C SER A 8 -1.17 -10.23 -9.38
N VAL A 9 -1.26 -8.99 -8.89
CA VAL A 9 -2.32 -8.04 -9.23
C VAL A 9 -1.69 -6.81 -9.82
N THR A 10 -2.22 -6.34 -10.95
CA THR A 10 -1.77 -5.09 -11.58
C THR A 10 -2.81 -4.02 -11.34
N LEU A 11 -2.39 -2.91 -10.73
CA LEU A 11 -3.21 -1.72 -10.60
C LEU A 11 -3.15 -0.89 -11.89
N ALA A 12 -4.24 -0.21 -12.21
CA ALA A 12 -4.19 0.85 -13.22
C ALA A 12 -3.25 1.97 -12.76
N ALA A 13 -2.69 2.72 -13.71
CA ALA A 13 -1.91 3.91 -13.37
C ALA A 13 -2.79 4.91 -12.60
N LEU A 14 -2.36 5.27 -11.40
CA LEU A 14 -3.02 6.23 -10.54
C LEU A 14 -2.20 7.52 -10.51
N PRO A 15 -2.83 8.70 -10.41
CA PRO A 15 -2.09 9.94 -10.19
C PRO A 15 -1.40 9.90 -8.82
N ARG A 16 -0.44 10.81 -8.60
CA ARG A 16 0.15 11.02 -7.27
C ARG A 16 -0.96 11.21 -6.21
N GLY A 17 -0.78 10.59 -5.06
CA GLY A 17 -1.69 10.69 -3.91
C GLY A 17 -1.87 9.35 -3.18
N VAL A 18 -2.81 9.34 -2.24
CA VAL A 18 -3.19 8.14 -1.46
C VAL A 18 -4.48 7.55 -2.02
N HIS A 19 -4.49 6.25 -2.30
CA HIS A 19 -5.59 5.56 -2.99
C HIS A 19 -6.09 4.34 -2.21
N ILE A 20 -7.41 4.13 -2.20
CA ILE A 20 -8.00 2.90 -1.65
C ILE A 20 -7.89 1.81 -2.71
N ILE A 21 -7.25 0.70 -2.34
CA ILE A 21 -7.09 -0.48 -3.21
C ILE A 21 -7.73 -1.74 -2.63
N THR A 22 -8.42 -1.65 -1.49
CA THR A 22 -8.95 -2.81 -0.74
C THR A 22 -9.79 -3.74 -1.62
N SER A 23 -10.77 -3.22 -2.36
CA SER A 23 -11.62 -4.03 -3.23
C SER A 23 -10.83 -4.70 -4.36
N VAL A 24 -9.84 -4.00 -4.93
CA VAL A 24 -8.98 -4.57 -5.99
C VAL A 24 -8.18 -5.76 -5.45
N ILE A 25 -7.71 -5.67 -4.22
CA ILE A 25 -7.02 -6.79 -3.56
C ILE A 25 -8.00 -7.92 -3.25
N GLU A 26 -9.14 -7.63 -2.64
CA GLU A 26 -10.15 -8.64 -2.28
C GLU A 26 -10.67 -9.40 -3.51
N ASP A 27 -10.94 -8.70 -4.62
CA ASP A 27 -11.41 -9.29 -5.88
C ASP A 27 -10.35 -10.17 -6.55
N ALA A 28 -9.07 -9.86 -6.34
CA ALA A 28 -7.96 -10.58 -6.95
C ALA A 28 -7.45 -11.73 -6.09
N LEU A 29 -7.78 -11.78 -4.80
CA LEU A 29 -7.40 -12.88 -3.94
C LEU A 29 -8.13 -14.16 -4.39
N PRO A 30 -7.42 -15.29 -4.52
CA PRO A 30 -8.10 -16.58 -4.68
C PRO A 30 -8.99 -16.84 -3.46
N SER A 31 -9.96 -17.73 -3.62
CA SER A 31 -10.77 -18.19 -2.48
C SER A 31 -9.85 -18.66 -1.36
N LEU A 32 -9.85 -17.90 -0.26
CA LEU A 32 -8.97 -18.21 0.87
C LEU A 32 -9.34 -19.59 1.42
N PRO A 33 -8.35 -20.44 1.73
CA PRO A 33 -8.62 -21.78 2.26
C PRO A 33 -9.46 -21.68 3.54
N GLU A 34 -10.22 -22.74 3.87
CA GLU A 34 -10.90 -22.85 5.15
C GLU A 34 -9.87 -22.93 6.28
N VAL A 35 -9.52 -21.77 6.82
CA VAL A 35 -8.60 -21.62 7.94
C VAL A 35 -9.27 -20.82 9.06
N GLU A 36 -9.09 -21.28 10.29
CA GLU A 36 -9.57 -20.57 11.47
C GLU A 36 -8.77 -19.29 11.69
N VAL A 37 -7.44 -19.36 11.52
CA VAL A 37 -6.52 -18.22 11.64
C VAL A 37 -5.42 -18.36 10.59
N GLY A 38 -5.07 -17.26 9.93
CA GLY A 38 -3.98 -17.18 8.98
C GLY A 38 -3.53 -15.74 8.74
N THR A 39 -2.66 -15.56 7.75
CA THR A 39 -2.17 -14.24 7.32
C THR A 39 -2.10 -14.17 5.81
N VAL A 40 -2.44 -13.01 5.25
CA VAL A 40 -2.14 -12.64 3.87
C VAL A 40 -1.06 -11.57 3.91
N SER A 41 0.03 -11.79 3.16
CA SER A 41 1.06 -10.77 2.96
C SER A 41 0.90 -10.17 1.58
N ILE A 42 0.84 -8.84 1.51
CA ILE A 42 0.76 -8.07 0.29
C ILE A 42 2.11 -7.37 0.14
N PHE A 43 2.77 -7.55 -1.00
CA PHE A 43 4.06 -6.95 -1.30
C PHE A 43 4.00 -6.18 -2.62
N LEU A 44 4.51 -4.95 -2.60
CA LEU A 44 4.61 -4.07 -3.74
C LEU A 44 6.08 -4.00 -4.19
N PRO A 45 6.45 -4.57 -5.36
CA PRO A 45 7.83 -4.59 -5.85
C PRO A 45 8.26 -3.25 -6.48
N HIS A 46 7.93 -2.12 -5.83
CA HIS A 46 8.29 -0.76 -6.29
C HIS A 46 8.97 0.00 -5.15
N THR A 47 9.98 0.79 -5.49
CA THR A 47 10.78 1.55 -4.53
C THR A 47 10.33 3.00 -4.36
N SER A 48 9.46 3.50 -5.24
CA SER A 48 8.88 4.87 -5.23
C SER A 48 7.38 4.88 -4.89
N ALA A 49 6.84 3.74 -4.48
CA ALA A 49 5.46 3.57 -4.01
C ALA A 49 5.43 2.71 -2.74
N SER A 50 4.35 2.77 -1.97
CA SER A 50 4.24 2.06 -0.69
C SER A 50 2.83 1.54 -0.44
N LEU A 51 2.72 0.65 0.54
CA LEU A 51 1.45 0.11 1.04
C LEU A 51 1.26 0.54 2.49
N LEU A 52 0.03 0.94 2.85
CA LEU A 52 -0.33 1.31 4.20
C LEU A 52 -1.73 0.80 4.56
N LEU A 53 -1.93 0.43 5.82
CA LEU A 53 -3.24 0.15 6.40
C LEU A 53 -3.65 1.35 7.25
N ASN A 54 -4.74 2.01 6.89
CA ASN A 54 -5.25 3.19 7.59
C ASN A 54 -6.76 3.34 7.33
N GLU A 55 -7.38 4.35 7.93
CA GLU A 55 -8.78 4.70 7.73
C GLU A 55 -9.07 5.03 6.25
N ALA A 56 -10.17 4.45 5.75
CA ALA A 56 -10.65 4.62 4.38
C ALA A 56 -12.08 5.18 4.29
N CYS A 57 -12.68 5.56 5.43
CA CYS A 57 -14.07 6.04 5.51
C CYS A 57 -14.19 7.51 5.11
N ASP A 58 -13.47 8.41 5.79
CA ASP A 58 -13.45 9.82 5.45
C ASP A 58 -12.49 10.08 4.28
N PRO A 59 -12.97 10.63 3.13
CA PRO A 59 -12.09 11.00 2.03
C PRO A 59 -11.02 12.03 2.41
N SER A 60 -11.21 12.83 3.47
CA SER A 60 -10.22 13.81 3.93
C SER A 60 -8.94 13.14 4.41
N VAL A 61 -9.01 11.94 5.00
CA VAL A 61 -7.84 11.21 5.52
C VAL A 61 -6.79 11.01 4.45
N ARG A 62 -7.19 10.74 3.20
CA ARG A 62 -6.24 10.54 2.09
C ARG A 62 -5.56 11.85 1.67
N VAL A 63 -6.28 12.96 1.74
CA VAL A 63 -5.76 14.30 1.46
C VAL A 63 -4.78 14.70 2.57
N ASP A 64 -5.16 14.51 3.83
CA ASP A 64 -4.33 14.87 4.98
C ASP A 64 -3.07 14.00 5.05
N LEU A 65 -3.17 12.70 4.76
CA LEU A 65 -2.00 11.82 4.67
C LEU A 65 -1.03 12.26 3.58
N GLU A 66 -1.54 12.63 2.40
CA GLU A 66 -0.71 13.19 1.34
C GLU A 66 -0.03 14.49 1.79
N MET A 67 -0.77 15.39 2.45
CA MET A 67 -0.22 16.63 3.00
C MET A 67 0.89 16.35 4.03
N VAL A 68 0.65 15.45 4.99
CA VAL A 68 1.63 15.06 6.01
C VAL A 68 2.89 14.48 5.36
N LEU A 69 2.74 13.60 4.36
CA LEU A 69 3.89 13.02 3.66
C LEU A 69 4.70 14.07 2.90
N ASN A 70 4.03 15.07 2.30
CA ASN A 70 4.70 16.18 1.60
C ASN A 70 5.37 17.16 2.57
N GLU A 71 4.87 17.29 3.80
CA GLU A 71 5.53 18.07 4.85
C GLU A 71 6.76 17.33 5.41
N LEU A 72 6.65 16.02 5.64
CA LEU A 72 7.76 15.20 6.13
C LEU A 72 8.87 15.02 5.11
N VAL A 73 8.52 14.97 3.83
CA VAL A 73 9.44 14.76 2.70
C VAL A 73 9.06 15.73 1.56
N PRO A 74 9.51 16.99 1.65
CA PRO A 74 9.18 18.03 0.67
C PRO A 74 9.88 17.80 -0.67
N GLU A 75 9.19 18.07 -1.78
CA GLU A 75 9.79 17.99 -3.13
C GLU A 75 10.81 19.10 -3.42
N SER A 76 10.81 20.18 -2.62
CA SER A 76 11.67 21.35 -2.82
C SER A 76 13.02 21.28 -2.11
N GLU A 77 13.36 20.16 -1.47
CA GLU A 77 14.65 19.99 -0.81
C GLU A 77 15.75 19.72 -1.84
N ALA A 78 17.00 20.08 -1.49
CA ALA A 78 18.17 19.88 -2.35
C ALA A 78 18.65 18.42 -2.32
N TYR A 79 17.80 17.49 -2.74
CA TYR A 79 18.17 16.08 -2.89
C TYR A 79 19.18 15.91 -4.02
N THR A 80 20.14 15.00 -3.82
CA THR A 80 21.16 14.69 -4.83
C THR A 80 20.69 13.72 -5.91
N HIS A 81 19.53 13.11 -5.72
CA HIS A 81 18.93 12.15 -6.65
C HIS A 81 17.64 12.77 -7.19
N ASP A 82 17.71 13.32 -8.39
CA ASP A 82 16.64 14.06 -9.07
C ASP A 82 16.62 13.73 -10.58
N ASP A 83 17.17 12.57 -10.95
CA ASP A 83 17.37 12.15 -12.34
C ASP A 83 16.03 11.99 -13.08
N GLU A 84 14.96 11.61 -12.37
CA GLU A 84 13.61 11.42 -12.91
C GLU A 84 12.66 12.62 -12.69
N GLY A 85 13.12 13.66 -12.00
CA GLY A 85 12.33 14.85 -11.69
C GLY A 85 12.34 15.24 -10.20
N PRO A 86 11.64 16.33 -9.83
CA PRO A 86 11.65 16.85 -8.47
C PRO A 86 10.98 15.90 -7.44
N ASP A 87 10.20 14.92 -7.89
CA ASP A 87 9.51 13.95 -7.05
C ASP A 87 10.24 12.61 -6.88
N ASP A 88 11.37 12.40 -7.57
CA ASP A 88 12.15 11.15 -7.60
C ASP A 88 12.60 10.69 -6.20
N MET A 89 13.58 11.38 -5.59
CA MET A 89 14.01 11.07 -4.22
C MET A 89 12.89 11.21 -3.17
N PRO A 90 11.99 12.20 -3.22
CA PRO A 90 10.85 12.25 -2.31
C PRO A 90 9.98 10.99 -2.35
N ALA A 91 9.72 10.41 -3.53
CA ALA A 91 8.93 9.20 -3.65
C ALA A 91 9.64 7.99 -3.00
N HIS A 92 10.96 7.88 -3.19
CA HIS A 92 11.78 6.86 -2.51
C HIS A 92 11.77 7.02 -0.99
N ALA A 93 11.94 8.24 -0.48
CA ALA A 93 11.93 8.51 0.96
C ALA A 93 10.55 8.23 1.59
N LYS A 94 9.45 8.64 0.93
CA LYS A 94 8.08 8.33 1.37
C LYS A 94 7.82 6.82 1.35
N SER A 95 8.30 6.11 0.33
CA SER A 95 8.21 4.65 0.26
C SER A 95 8.96 3.97 1.40
N MET A 96 10.17 4.44 1.73
CA MET A 96 10.96 3.93 2.86
C MET A 96 10.25 4.11 4.21
N LEU A 97 9.56 5.25 4.42
CA LEU A 97 8.85 5.53 5.68
C LEU A 97 7.64 4.61 5.90
N LEU A 98 6.91 4.28 4.83
CA LEU A 98 5.68 3.50 4.90
C LEU A 98 5.91 1.99 4.71
N GLY A 99 6.88 1.62 3.88
CA GLY A 99 7.22 0.26 3.55
C GLY A 99 6.49 -0.28 2.31
N ALA A 100 7.06 -1.35 1.77
CA ALA A 100 6.58 -2.01 0.55
C ALA A 100 5.60 -3.17 0.82
N SER A 101 5.25 -3.44 2.08
CA SER A 101 4.42 -4.59 2.43
C SER A 101 3.47 -4.33 3.59
N VAL A 102 2.28 -4.93 3.51
CA VAL A 102 1.32 -5.03 4.63
C VAL A 102 0.98 -6.50 4.85
N THR A 103 0.95 -6.94 6.09
CA THR A 103 0.49 -8.29 6.47
C THR A 103 -0.83 -8.17 7.22
N LEU A 104 -1.87 -8.83 6.72
CA LEU A 104 -3.22 -8.78 7.24
C LEU A 104 -3.62 -10.12 7.87
N PRO A 105 -4.29 -10.12 9.04
CA PRO A 105 -4.86 -11.33 9.61
C PRO A 105 -6.04 -11.85 8.77
N VAL A 106 -6.17 -13.16 8.71
CA VAL A 106 -7.30 -13.87 8.10
C VAL A 106 -8.02 -14.68 9.17
N ARG A 107 -9.35 -14.60 9.18
CA ARG A 107 -10.22 -15.44 10.01
C ARG A 107 -11.44 -15.87 9.22
N SER A 108 -11.79 -17.16 9.32
CA SER A 108 -12.96 -17.72 8.61
C SER A 108 -12.95 -17.37 7.12
N SER A 109 -11.79 -17.56 6.48
CA SER A 109 -11.55 -17.30 5.06
C SER A 109 -11.82 -15.86 4.60
N ARG A 110 -11.70 -14.87 5.50
CA ARG A 110 -11.83 -13.43 5.18
C ARG A 110 -10.69 -12.64 5.78
N LEU A 111 -10.28 -11.57 5.08
CA LEU A 111 -9.41 -10.55 5.66
C LEU A 111 -10.12 -9.92 6.86
N LEU A 112 -9.41 -9.79 7.97
CA LEU A 112 -9.94 -9.17 9.18
C LEU A 112 -9.59 -7.68 9.17
N LEU A 113 -10.42 -6.90 8.47
CA LEU A 113 -10.36 -5.44 8.42
C LEU A 113 -11.43 -4.83 9.34
N ALA A 114 -11.18 -3.64 9.86
CA ALA A 114 -12.19 -2.87 10.58
C ALA A 114 -13.21 -2.28 9.61
N SER A 115 -14.48 -2.29 10.01
CA SER A 115 -15.62 -1.71 9.27
C SER A 115 -15.79 -0.23 9.54
#